data_AF-A0A6A4ALN7-F1
#
_entry.id   AF-A0A6A4ALN7-F1
#
_cell.length_a   1.000
_cell.length_b   1.000
_cell.length_c   1.000
_cell.angle_alpha   90.00
_cell.angle_beta   90.00
_cell.angle_gamma   90.00
#
_symmetry.space_group_name_H-M   'P 1'
#
loop_
_entity.id
_entity.type
_entity.pdbx_description
1 polymer ?
#
loop_
_entity_poly.entity_id
_entity_poly.type
_entity_poly.pdbx_seq_one_letter_code
_entity_poly.pdbx_strand_id
1 'polypeptide(L)'
;MSTAAHPETDGQTERVNRVLEGVLRIYATSFASWSSFLPLVEVALNNAEHASTGLTPFFANNARHPRVPALITVGWPTAPRGSTL
;
A
#
# COMPACT_ATOMS: atom_id res chain seq x y z
N MET A 1 19.52 -1.61 16.10
CA MET A 1 18.58 -2.38 16.94
C MET A 1 17.40 -1.47 17.25
N SER A 2 16.20 -1.83 16.82
CA SER A 2 14.96 -1.13 17.21
C SER A 2 14.53 -1.65 18.58
N THR A 3 14.29 -0.76 19.54
CA THR A 3 13.85 -1.11 20.89
C THR A 3 12.33 -1.19 20.94
N ALA A 4 11.79 -2.19 21.66
CA ALA A 4 10.37 -2.57 21.72
C ALA A 4 9.41 -1.50 22.30
N ALA A 5 9.86 -0.26 22.51
CA ALA A 5 9.09 0.81 23.13
C ALA A 5 9.28 2.17 22.44
N HIS A 6 9.66 2.19 21.16
CA HIS A 6 9.83 3.43 20.41
C HIS A 6 8.75 3.61 19.32
N PRO A 7 7.58 4.17 19.67
CA PRO A 7 6.47 4.37 18.74
C PRO A 7 6.82 5.34 17.59
N GLU A 8 7.88 6.14 17.73
CA GLU A 8 8.34 7.06 16.68
C GLU A 8 9.09 6.36 15.54
N THR A 9 9.76 5.23 15.77
CA THR A 9 10.48 4.48 14.71
C THR A 9 9.59 3.42 14.06
N ASP A 10 8.70 2.78 14.83
CA ASP A 10 7.92 1.63 14.33
C ASP A 10 6.46 1.99 13.99
N GLY A 11 6.00 3.22 14.25
CA GLY A 11 4.59 3.58 14.11
C GLY A 11 4.06 3.52 12.67
N GLN A 12 4.90 3.73 11.66
CA GLN A 12 4.50 3.54 10.25
C GLN A 12 4.40 2.07 9.89
N THR A 13 5.39 1.26 10.26
CA THR A 13 5.36 -0.20 10.10
C THR A 13 4.15 -0.80 10.81
N GLU A 14 3.87 -0.36 12.03
CA GLU A 14 2.76 -0.82 12.84
C GLU A 14 1.40 -0.46 12.21
N ARG A 15 1.28 0.74 11.63
CA ARG A 15 0.09 1.13 10.86
C ARG A 15 -0.10 0.25 9.62
N VAL A 16 0.97 0.00 8.88
CA VAL A 16 0.94 -0.88 7.69
C VAL A 16 0.57 -2.31 8.12
N ASN A 17 1.12 -2.82 9.21
CA ASN A 17 0.79 -4.15 9.74
C ASN A 17 -0.69 -4.26 10.14
N ARG A 18 -1.28 -3.24 10.79
CA ARG A 18 -2.71 -3.24 11.12
C ARG A 18 -3.60 -3.25 9.88
N VAL A 19 -3.24 -2.50 8.83
CA VAL A 19 -3.98 -2.49 7.57
C VAL A 19 -3.86 -3.86 6.89
N LEU A 20 -2.66 -4.43 6.86
CA LEU A 20 -2.40 -5.77 6.32
C LEU A 20 -3.23 -6.84 7.03
N GLU A 21 -3.25 -6.84 8.37
CA GLU A 21 -4.07 -7.75 9.18
C GLU A 21 -5.57 -7.60 8.89
N GLY A 22 -6.05 -6.36 8.74
CA GLY A 22 -7.44 -6.07 8.40
C GLY A 22 -7.83 -6.65 7.04
N VAL A 23 -6.98 -6.47 6.03
CA VAL A 23 -7.18 -7.04 4.69
C VAL A 23 -7.14 -8.56 4.74
N LEU A 24 -6.13 -9.15 5.39
CA LEU A 24 -6.02 -10.61 5.54
C LEU A 24 -7.24 -11.20 6.25
N ARG A 25 -7.81 -10.53 7.24
CA ARG A 25 -9.02 -10.99 7.95
C ARG A 25 -10.25 -11.05 7.04
N ILE A 26 -10.35 -10.16 6.06
CA ILE A 26 -11.44 -10.16 5.07
C ILE A 26 -11.26 -11.33 4.08
N TYR A 27 -10.02 -11.69 3.74
CA TYR A 27 -9.69 -12.82 2.85
C TYR A 27 -9.57 -14.18 3.57
N ALA A 28 -9.46 -14.19 4.90
CA ALA A 28 -9.26 -15.39 5.72
C ALA A 28 -10.53 -16.21 5.97
N THR A 29 -11.44 -16.31 4.99
CA THR A 29 -12.49 -17.36 5.02
C THR A 29 -11.86 -18.76 4.98
N SER A 30 -10.58 -18.86 4.55
CA SER A 30 -9.74 -20.03 4.74
C SER A 30 -8.31 -19.61 5.14
N PHE A 31 -7.94 -19.89 6.40
CA PHE A 31 -6.57 -19.74 6.93
C PHE A 31 -5.52 -20.54 6.13
N ALA A 32 -5.93 -21.43 5.22
CA ALA A 32 -5.02 -22.17 4.34
C ALA A 32 -4.60 -21.38 3.09
N SER A 33 -5.31 -20.30 2.74
CA SER A 33 -5.14 -19.60 1.45
C SER A 33 -4.61 -18.17 1.58
N TRP A 34 -4.47 -17.61 2.78
CA TRP A 34 -4.05 -16.21 2.99
C TRP A 34 -2.75 -15.86 2.26
N SER A 35 -1.79 -16.78 2.21
CA SER A 35 -0.50 -16.59 1.53
C SER A 35 -0.65 -16.42 0.02
N SER A 36 -1.64 -17.06 -0.61
CA SER A 36 -1.93 -16.88 -2.03
C SER A 36 -2.47 -15.49 -2.37
N PHE A 37 -2.99 -14.75 -1.38
CA PHE A 37 -3.45 -13.38 -1.54
C PHE A 37 -2.36 -12.33 -1.29
N LEU A 38 -1.23 -12.70 -0.68
CA LEU A 38 -0.15 -11.75 -0.35
C LEU A 38 0.33 -10.94 -1.57
N PRO A 39 0.56 -11.53 -2.76
CA PRO A 39 0.99 -10.75 -3.92
C PRO A 39 -0.05 -9.69 -4.34
N LEU A 40 -1.35 -10.00 -4.21
CA LEU A 40 -2.41 -9.07 -4.55
C LEU A 40 -2.49 -7.92 -3.53
N VAL A 41 -2.34 -8.23 -2.24
CA VAL A 41 -2.35 -7.23 -1.16
C VAL A 41 -1.13 -6.32 -1.26
N GLU A 42 0.05 -6.87 -1.55
CA GLU A 42 1.27 -6.08 -1.77
C GLU A 42 1.11 -5.10 -2.93
N VAL A 43 0.57 -5.55 -4.07
CA VAL A 43 0.32 -4.68 -5.22
C VAL A 43 -0.70 -3.60 -4.86
N ALA A 44 -1.76 -3.91 -4.12
CA ALA A 44 -2.76 -2.93 -3.70
C ALA A 44 -2.15 -1.86 -2.77
N LEU A 45 -1.41 -2.28 -1.75
CA LEU A 45 -0.80 -1.36 -0.78
C LEU A 45 0.28 -0.47 -1.40
N ASN A 46 1.14 -1.04 -2.26
CA ASN A 46 2.19 -0.27 -2.94
C ASN A 46 1.64 0.75 -3.95
N ASN A 47 0.37 0.61 -4.35
CA ASN A 47 -0.30 1.48 -5.31
C ASN A 47 -1.37 2.39 -4.73
N ALA A 48 -1.70 2.26 -3.44
CA ALA A 48 -2.61 3.18 -2.78
C ALA A 48 -1.91 4.52 -2.53
N GLU A 49 -2.59 5.64 -2.80
CA GLU A 49 -2.07 6.96 -2.47
C GLU A 49 -2.00 7.14 -0.96
N HIS A 50 -0.85 7.60 -0.47
CA HIS A 50 -0.68 7.90 0.93
C HIS A 50 -1.16 9.32 1.24
N ALA A 51 -2.12 9.46 2.15
CA ALA A 51 -2.85 10.71 2.40
C ALA A 51 -1.96 11.92 2.77
N SER A 52 -0.81 11.69 3.41
CA SER A 52 0.08 12.79 3.83
C SER A 52 1.02 13.27 2.73
N THR A 53 1.32 12.43 1.73
CA THR A 53 2.27 12.73 0.65
C THR A 53 1.59 12.92 -0.70
N GLY A 54 0.36 12.41 -0.86
CA GLY A 54 -0.34 12.37 -2.14
C GLY A 54 0.33 11.45 -3.18
N LEU A 55 1.29 10.63 -2.76
CA LEU A 55 2.05 9.73 -3.63
C LEU A 55 1.83 8.27 -3.23
N THR A 56 1.92 7.38 -4.21
CA THR A 56 1.97 5.94 -3.92
C THR A 56 3.37 5.56 -3.42
N PRO A 57 3.49 4.59 -2.49
CA PRO A 57 4.79 4.08 -2.06
C PRO A 57 5.69 3.61 -3.22
N PHE A 58 5.10 2.96 -4.23
CA PHE A 58 5.84 2.53 -5.42
C PHE A 58 6.45 3.72 -6.16
N PHE A 59 5.68 4.79 -6.35
CA PHE A 59 6.16 5.99 -7.04
C PHE A 59 7.23 6.72 -6.20
N ALA A 60 7.03 6.83 -4.89
CA ALA A 60 8.00 7.43 -3.99
C ALA A 60 9.36 6.70 -4.01
N ASN A 61 9.36 5.37 -4.12
CA ASN A 61 10.59 4.57 -4.13
C ASN A 61 11.27 4.50 -5.52
N ASN A 62 10.48 4.46 -6.60
CA ASN A 62 11.01 4.15 -7.94
C ASN A 62 10.93 5.32 -8.94
N ALA A 63 10.30 6.44 -8.55
CA ALA A 63 9.99 7.59 -9.41
C ALA A 63 9.28 7.22 -10.73
N ARG A 64 8.57 6.09 -10.74
CA ARG A 64 7.84 5.54 -11.88
C ARG A 64 6.53 4.94 -11.40
N HIS A 65 5.56 4.88 -12.28
CA HIS A 65 4.29 4.20 -12.05
C HIS A 65 4.43 2.71 -12.43
N PRO A 66 3.91 1.76 -11.62
CA PRO A 66 3.95 0.36 -11.96
C PRO A 66 3.04 0.04 -13.14
N ARG A 67 3.48 -0.91 -13.95
CA ARG A 67 2.74 -1.41 -15.11
C ARG A 67 1.98 -2.67 -14.71
N VAL A 68 0.86 -2.50 -14.02
CA VAL A 68 -0.05 -3.61 -13.71
C VAL A 68 -1.26 -3.58 -14.68
N PRO A 69 -1.74 -4.74 -15.18
CA PRO A 69 -2.82 -4.80 -16.18
C PRO A 69 -4.08 -4.02 -15.78
N ALA A 70 -4.41 -4.02 -14.49
CA ALA A 70 -5.54 -3.28 -13.93
C ALA A 70 -5.42 -1.75 -14.11
N LEU A 71 -4.21 -1.19 -13.93
CA LEU A 71 -3.93 0.25 -14.06
C LEU A 71 -3.80 0.72 -15.52
N ILE A 72 -3.43 -0.18 -16.43
CA ILE A 72 -3.35 0.12 -17.87
C ILE A 72 -4.76 0.26 -18.46
N THR A 73 -5.73 -0.53 -17.96
CA THR A 73 -7.11 -0.55 -18.46
C THR A 73 -7.96 0.57 -17.88
N VAL A 74 -7.79 0.90 -16.59
CA VAL A 74 -8.59 1.93 -15.89
C VAL A 74 -7.99 3.33 -16.00
N GLY A 75 -6.70 3.44 -16.36
CA GLY A 75 -5.95 4.69 -16.26
C GLY A 75 -5.60 5.02 -14.81
N TRP A 76 -4.58 5.87 -14.61
CA TRP A 76 -4.26 6.37 -13.28
C TRP A 76 -5.42 7.26 -12.79
N PRO A 77 -6.02 7.00 -11.61
CA PRO A 77 -7.04 7.85 -11.05
C PRO A 77 -6.39 9.18 -10.66
N THR A 78 -6.43 10.12 -11.60
CA THR A 78 -6.09 11.53 -11.46
C THR A 78 -4.66 11.85 -11.03
N ALA A 79 -3.97 12.57 -11.93
CA ALA A 79 -2.91 13.50 -11.58
C ALA A 79 -3.24 14.27 -10.28
N PRO A 80 -2.22 14.66 -9.49
CA PRO A 80 -2.43 15.33 -8.21
C PRO A 80 -3.41 16.48 -8.40
N ARG A 81 -4.48 16.49 -7.60
CA ARG A 81 -5.35 17.65 -7.43
C ARG A 81 -4.51 18.77 -6.79
N GLY A 82 -3.76 19.49 -7.62
CA GLY A 82 -2.75 20.43 -7.19
C GLY A 82 -1.90 20.98 -8.34
N SER A 83 -2.51 21.38 -9.46
CA SER A 83 -1.89 22.35 -10.38
C SER A 83 -2.97 23.05 -11.19
N THR A 84 -3.61 24.02 -10.54
CA THR A 84 -4.13 25.20 -11.21
C THR A 84 -3.16 26.35 -10.91
N LEU A 85 -2.18 26.51 -11.80
CA LEU A 85 -1.65 27.80 -12.22
C LEU A 85 -1.55 27.76 -13.73
#